data_AF-A0A183T5M6-F1
#
_entry.id   AF-A0A183T5M6-F1
#
_cell.length_a   1.000
_cell.length_b   1.000
_cell.length_c   1.000
_cell.angle_alpha   90.00
_cell.angle_beta   90.00
_cell.angle_gamma   90.00
#
_symmetry.space_group_name_H-M   'P 1'
#
loop_
_entity.id
_entity.type
_entity.pdbx_description
1 polymer ?
#
loop_
_entity_poly.entity_id
_entity_poly.type
_entity_poly.pdbx_seq_one_letter_code
_entity_poly.pdbx_strand_id
1 'polypeptide(L)'
;MTVELSSVLPISNAIQLRLESLLQCPFRLTSWLVGELTFSTGLVHSLTRHPVSIADRFFLGGPLDFRGFKFCGLGPSEPLLVPRPVNSEFLLEPAPQPADDDIHRSPVGALGSWLAGAHFYSPLPLWGAAQDSMGSLFRLHAFAMTGSLVSDPVAAAKRALSLGQYNRLMEFLDIRPRYVLGAGLILRFAQMARLELNYCLPMSSQPGDGVQSGFQLGIGVSYM
;
A
#
# COMPACT_ATOMS: atom_id res chain seq x y z
N MET A 1 -14.01 1.95 10.47
CA MET A 1 -14.76 2.09 9.21
C MET A 1 -15.05 3.58 9.04
N THR A 2 -14.39 4.20 8.07
CA THR A 2 -14.56 5.61 7.73
C THR A 2 -15.28 5.66 6.39
N VAL A 3 -16.37 6.41 6.32
CA VAL A 3 -17.12 6.64 5.09
C VAL A 3 -17.02 8.12 4.78
N GLU A 4 -16.40 8.46 3.65
CA GLU A 4 -16.27 9.84 3.21
C GLU A 4 -17.06 10.04 1.91
N LEU A 5 -17.82 11.13 1.88
CA LEU A 5 -18.49 11.62 0.70
C LEU A 5 -17.81 12.91 0.29
N SER A 6 -17.03 12.88 -0.79
CA SER A 6 -16.32 14.06 -1.30
C SER A 6 -16.98 14.56 -2.59
N SER A 7 -17.15 15.89 -2.67
CA SER A 7 -17.49 16.60 -3.91
C SER A 7 -16.26 17.35 -4.38
N VAL A 8 -15.85 17.13 -5.64
CA VAL A 8 -14.69 17.80 -6.22
C VAL A 8 -15.18 18.98 -7.07
N LEU A 9 -14.91 20.19 -6.57
CA LEU A 9 -15.10 21.52 -7.19
C LEU A 9 -16.56 21.95 -7.53
N PRO A 10 -16.91 23.24 -7.35
CA PRO A 10 -18.27 23.75 -7.58
C PRO A 10 -18.71 23.78 -9.07
N ILE A 11 -17.81 23.45 -10.00
CA ILE A 11 -18.05 23.52 -11.46
C ILE A 11 -18.34 22.12 -12.05
N SER A 12 -17.93 21.04 -11.38
CA SER A 12 -18.27 19.68 -11.76
C SER A 12 -19.15 19.03 -10.70
N ASN A 13 -20.36 18.62 -11.08
CA ASN A 13 -21.24 17.82 -10.22
C ASN A 13 -20.73 16.38 -10.08
N ALA A 14 -19.44 16.19 -9.78
CA ALA A 14 -18.81 14.91 -9.57
C ALA A 14 -18.96 14.52 -8.10
N ILE A 15 -19.87 13.56 -7.85
CA ILE A 15 -20.09 12.94 -6.54
C ILE A 15 -19.48 11.55 -6.58
N GLN A 16 -18.66 11.24 -5.58
CA GLN A 16 -18.04 9.94 -5.37
C GLN A 16 -18.24 9.45 -3.94
N LEU A 17 -18.30 8.13 -3.80
CA LEU A 17 -18.36 7.41 -2.53
C LEU A 17 -16.99 6.81 -2.26
N ARG A 18 -16.38 7.13 -1.12
CA ARG A 18 -15.14 6.51 -0.65
C ARG A 18 -15.38 5.79 0.68
N LEU A 19 -15.05 4.51 0.71
CA LEU A 19 -15.19 3.63 1.87
C LEU A 19 -13.82 3.08 2.25
N GLU A 20 -13.43 3.27 3.49
CA GLU A 20 -12.21 2.72 4.04
C GLU A 20 -12.48 1.99 5.35
N SER A 21 -11.87 0.83 5.51
CA SER A 21 -11.96 0.05 6.73
C SER A 21 -10.58 -0.43 7.13
N LEU A 22 -10.29 -0.29 8.43
CA LEU A 22 -9.10 -0.81 9.09
C LEU A 22 -9.59 -1.62 10.29
N LEU A 23 -9.21 -2.88 10.33
CA LEU A 23 -9.42 -3.79 11.44
C LEU A 23 -8.05 -4.12 12.04
N GLN A 24 -7.92 -3.95 13.35
CA GLN A 24 -6.73 -4.33 14.09
C GLN A 24 -7.16 -5.22 15.25
N CYS A 25 -6.61 -6.43 15.31
CA CYS A 25 -6.94 -7.44 16.29
C CYS A 25 -5.64 -7.86 17.02
N PRO A 26 -5.24 -7.12 18.06
CA PRO A 26 -4.13 -7.53 18.92
C PRO A 26 -4.57 -8.68 19.84
N PHE A 27 -3.70 -9.66 20.01
CA PHE A 27 -3.89 -10.81 20.90
C PHE A 27 -2.58 -11.15 21.60
N ARG A 28 -2.64 -11.58 22.86
CA ARG A 28 -1.44 -12.01 23.59
C ARG A 28 -1.26 -13.51 23.41
N LEU A 29 -0.12 -13.95 22.88
CA LEU A 29 0.21 -15.37 22.82
C LEU A 29 0.83 -15.83 24.14
N THR A 30 1.73 -15.02 24.69
CA THR A 30 2.42 -15.31 25.96
C THR A 30 2.51 -14.05 26.81
N SER A 31 3.12 -14.14 27.99
CA SER A 31 3.41 -12.97 28.84
C SER A 31 4.36 -11.96 28.19
N TRP A 32 5.10 -12.35 27.17
CA TRP A 32 6.15 -11.54 26.52
C TRP A 32 5.96 -11.40 25.00
N LEU A 33 5.13 -12.23 24.36
CA LEU A 33 4.86 -12.21 22.93
C LEU A 33 3.44 -11.72 22.63
N VAL A 34 3.35 -10.65 21.86
CA VAL A 34 2.08 -10.06 21.41
C VAL A 34 1.95 -10.26 19.91
N GLY A 35 0.84 -10.85 19.47
CA GLY A 35 0.45 -10.92 18.07
C GLY A 35 -0.54 -9.81 17.73
N GLU A 36 -0.55 -9.39 16.49
CA GLU A 36 -1.51 -8.42 15.94
C GLU A 36 -1.86 -8.85 14.53
N LEU A 37 -3.16 -9.05 14.27
CA LEU A 37 -3.67 -9.21 12.92
C LEU A 37 -4.24 -7.88 12.45
N THR A 38 -3.85 -7.46 11.25
CA THR A 38 -4.33 -6.24 10.62
C THR A 38 -5.03 -6.59 9.33
N PHE A 39 -6.18 -5.97 9.07
CA PHE A 39 -6.87 -6.08 7.79
C PHE A 39 -7.38 -4.71 7.39
N SER A 40 -6.95 -4.22 6.24
CA SER A 40 -7.40 -2.97 5.65
C SER A 40 -8.07 -3.23 4.31
N THR A 41 -9.15 -2.52 4.02
CA THR A 41 -9.81 -2.55 2.72
C THR A 41 -10.31 -1.16 2.37
N GLY A 42 -10.25 -0.83 1.08
CA GLY A 42 -10.57 0.47 0.52
C GLY A 42 -11.35 0.32 -0.77
N LEU A 43 -12.35 1.16 -0.97
CA LEU A 43 -13.21 1.19 -2.14
C LEU A 43 -13.59 2.63 -2.48
N VAL A 44 -13.39 3.05 -3.72
CA VAL A 44 -13.90 4.31 -4.25
C VAL A 44 -14.75 4.06 -5.49
N HIS A 45 -15.92 4.71 -5.54
CA HIS A 45 -16.84 4.60 -6.66
C HIS A 45 -17.45 5.95 -7.01
N SER A 46 -17.41 6.31 -8.29
CA SER A 46 -18.09 7.50 -8.79
C SER A 46 -19.59 7.24 -8.95
N LEU A 47 -20.42 8.07 -8.30
CA LEU A 47 -21.88 8.00 -8.40
C LEU A 47 -22.42 8.73 -9.63
N THR A 48 -21.62 9.62 -10.20
CA THR A 48 -22.03 10.58 -11.24
C THR A 48 -21.45 10.24 -12.62
N ARG A 49 -20.92 9.02 -12.78
CA ARG A 49 -20.24 8.50 -13.99
C ARG A 49 -19.02 9.31 -14.46
N HIS A 50 -18.58 10.30 -13.70
CA HIS A 50 -17.31 10.97 -13.93
C HIS A 50 -16.14 10.06 -13.53
N PRO A 51 -14.99 10.12 -14.23
CA PRO A 51 -13.81 9.35 -13.86
C PRO A 51 -13.30 9.79 -12.48
N VAL A 52 -12.88 8.82 -11.66
CA VAL A 52 -12.29 9.08 -10.34
C VAL A 52 -10.90 9.69 -10.52
N SER A 53 -10.68 10.83 -9.86
CA SER A 53 -9.38 11.53 -9.86
C SER A 53 -8.28 10.61 -9.33
N ILE A 54 -7.06 10.74 -9.85
CA ILE A 54 -5.89 9.98 -9.38
C ILE A 54 -5.63 10.25 -7.89
N ALA A 55 -5.89 11.47 -7.42
CA ALA A 55 -5.75 11.84 -6.02
C ALA A 55 -6.69 11.05 -5.08
N ASP A 56 -7.82 10.57 -5.60
CA ASP A 56 -8.84 9.84 -4.83
C ASP A 56 -8.67 8.30 -4.93
N ARG A 57 -7.67 7.83 -5.66
CA ARG A 57 -7.38 6.39 -5.80
C ARG A 57 -6.62 5.86 -4.59
N PHE A 58 -6.65 4.55 -4.44
CA PHE A 58 -5.86 3.84 -3.45
C PHE A 58 -4.47 3.54 -3.98
N PHE A 59 -3.48 3.76 -3.12
CA PHE A 59 -2.08 3.44 -3.34
C PHE A 59 -1.60 2.56 -2.19
N LEU A 60 -0.72 1.62 -2.48
CA LEU A 60 -0.09 0.75 -1.49
C LEU A 60 1.42 0.77 -1.67
N GLY A 61 2.16 0.65 -0.58
CA GLY A 61 3.62 0.61 -0.57
C GLY A 61 4.23 1.70 0.28
N GLY A 62 5.30 1.35 0.98
CA GLY A 62 6.02 2.24 1.90
C GLY A 62 6.47 1.51 3.16
N PRO A 63 7.34 2.13 3.97
CA PRO A 63 7.93 1.49 5.14
C PRO A 63 6.95 1.27 6.32
N LEU A 64 5.83 2.00 6.34
CA LEU A 64 4.80 1.91 7.39
C LEU A 64 3.50 1.24 6.93
N ASP A 65 3.24 1.25 5.63
CA ASP A 65 2.08 0.58 5.02
C ASP A 65 2.50 -0.82 4.55
N PHE A 66 2.59 -1.04 3.23
CA PHE A 66 3.05 -2.29 2.65
C PHE A 66 4.57 -2.31 2.47
N ARG A 67 5.26 -2.79 3.51
CA ARG A 67 6.72 -2.91 3.59
C ARG A 67 7.27 -3.74 2.43
N GLY A 68 8.52 -3.51 2.05
CA GLY A 68 9.18 -4.20 0.93
C GLY A 68 8.86 -3.65 -0.47
N PHE A 69 8.05 -2.60 -0.54
CA PHE A 69 7.75 -1.84 -1.75
C PHE A 69 8.06 -0.36 -1.52
N LYS A 70 8.44 0.34 -2.59
CA LYS A 70 8.59 1.81 -2.61
C LYS A 70 7.26 2.48 -2.26
N PHE A 71 7.30 3.75 -1.87
CA PHE A 71 6.09 4.54 -1.65
C PHE A 71 5.17 4.48 -2.86
N CYS A 72 3.91 4.11 -2.63
CA CYS A 72 2.90 3.90 -3.67
C CYS A 72 3.31 2.89 -4.77
N GLY A 73 4.34 2.07 -4.52
CA GLY A 73 4.98 1.23 -5.53
C GLY A 73 4.27 -0.09 -5.80
N LEU A 74 3.22 -0.46 -5.08
CA LEU A 74 2.46 -1.68 -5.37
C LEU A 74 1.34 -1.37 -6.37
N GLY A 75 1.32 -2.09 -7.49
CA GLY A 75 0.26 -2.05 -8.48
C GLY A 75 0.63 -1.34 -9.78
N PRO A 76 -0.37 -0.92 -10.56
CA PRO A 76 -0.13 -0.39 -11.90
C PRO A 76 0.66 0.92 -11.83
N SER A 77 1.66 1.00 -12.70
CA SER A 77 2.48 2.18 -12.92
C SER A 77 2.52 2.48 -14.41
N GLU A 78 2.37 3.74 -14.78
CA GLU A 78 2.48 4.19 -16.16
C GLU A 78 3.87 4.78 -16.42
N PRO A 79 4.43 4.61 -17.63
CA PRO A 79 5.68 5.25 -18.01
C PRO A 79 5.50 6.77 -18.02
N LEU A 80 6.48 7.51 -17.50
CA LEU A 80 6.47 8.96 -17.60
C LEU A 80 6.50 9.38 -19.07
N LEU A 81 5.58 10.26 -19.46
CA LEU A 81 5.64 10.91 -20.75
C LEU A 81 6.88 11.80 -20.77
N VAL A 82 7.86 11.44 -21.61
CA VAL A 82 9.01 12.31 -21.86
C VAL A 82 8.53 13.46 -22.75
N PRO A 83 8.50 14.71 -22.25
CA PRO A 83 8.07 15.83 -23.07
C PRO A 83 9.05 15.98 -24.23
N ARG A 84 8.52 15.96 -25.46
CA ARG A 84 9.34 16.29 -26.63
C ARG A 84 9.71 17.76 -26.54
N PRO A 85 10.99 18.13 -26.73
CA PRO A 85 11.37 19.54 -26.76
C PRO A 85 10.59 20.25 -27.89
N VAL A 86 10.04 21.42 -27.58
CA VAL A 86 9.16 22.20 -28.47
C VAL A 86 9.91 22.76 -29.70
N ASN A 87 11.24 22.62 -29.75
CA ASN A 87 12.10 23.33 -30.69
C ASN A 87 12.68 22.43 -31.80
N SER A 88 12.29 21.17 -31.91
CA SER A 88 12.77 20.27 -32.97
C SER A 88 11.86 20.32 -34.19
N GLU A 89 11.90 21.45 -34.91
CA GLU A 89 11.59 21.41 -36.33
C GLU A 89 12.58 20.45 -37.01
N PHE A 90 12.05 19.45 -37.72
CA PHE A 90 12.68 18.77 -38.85
C PHE A 90 13.72 17.65 -38.68
N LEU A 91 13.96 17.07 -37.50
CA LEU A 91 14.68 15.79 -37.45
C LEU A 91 13.71 14.61 -37.40
N LEU A 92 13.49 14.02 -38.58
CA LEU A 92 12.95 12.68 -38.85
C LEU A 92 13.81 11.55 -38.25
N GLU A 93 14.57 11.81 -37.19
CA GLU A 93 15.24 10.75 -36.46
C GLU A 93 14.26 10.17 -35.43
N PRO A 94 13.96 8.86 -35.47
CA PRO A 94 13.22 8.24 -34.40
C PRO A 94 14.02 8.45 -33.11
N ALA A 95 13.45 9.18 -32.16
CA ALA A 95 14.06 9.37 -30.86
C ALA A 95 14.51 8.00 -30.33
N PRO A 96 15.76 7.85 -29.85
CA PRO A 96 16.24 6.57 -29.36
C PRO A 96 15.23 6.06 -28.34
N GLN A 97 14.66 4.88 -28.60
CA GLN A 97 13.76 4.28 -27.63
C GLN A 97 14.61 4.05 -26.36
N PRO A 98 14.24 4.68 -25.23
CA PRO A 98 14.97 4.44 -24.00
C PRO A 98 14.97 2.93 -23.75
N ALA A 99 16.10 2.39 -23.30
CA ALA A 99 16.14 1.01 -22.84
C ALA A 99 15.02 0.84 -21.79
N ASP A 100 14.38 -0.32 -21.77
CA ASP A 100 13.19 -0.56 -20.92
C ASP A 100 13.47 -0.26 -19.41
N ASP A 101 14.75 -0.31 -19.02
CA ASP A 101 15.27 0.00 -17.68
C ASP A 101 15.32 1.51 -17.34
N ASP A 102 15.37 2.42 -18.33
CA ASP A 102 15.44 3.88 -18.15
C ASP A 102 14.07 4.55 -18.04
N ILE A 103 12.99 3.77 -18.21
CA ILE A 103 11.63 4.30 -18.16
C ILE A 103 11.21 4.48 -16.70
N HIS A 104 11.39 5.70 -16.19
CA HIS A 104 10.77 6.11 -14.93
C HIS A 104 9.25 5.91 -15.00
N ARG A 105 8.70 5.14 -14.05
CA ARG A 105 7.27 4.86 -13.97
C ARG A 105 6.63 5.59 -12.80
N SER A 106 5.40 6.05 -12.99
CA SER A 106 4.59 6.69 -11.97
C SER A 106 3.42 5.79 -11.58
N PRO A 107 3.21 5.54 -10.28
CA PRO A 107 2.08 4.74 -9.84
C PRO A 107 0.77 5.49 -10.13
N VAL A 108 -0.23 4.77 -10.65
CA VAL A 108 -1.55 5.35 -10.99
C VAL A 108 -2.66 4.95 -10.04
N GLY A 109 -2.36 4.08 -9.07
CA GLY A 109 -3.29 3.61 -8.05
C GLY A 109 -4.45 2.79 -8.62
N ALA A 110 -5.44 2.49 -7.78
CA ALA A 110 -6.61 1.73 -8.17
C ALA A 110 -7.88 2.15 -7.41
N LEU A 111 -9.06 1.70 -7.87
CA LEU A 111 -10.34 2.05 -7.24
C LEU A 111 -10.66 1.19 -6.01
N GLY A 112 -9.97 0.07 -5.83
CA GLY A 112 -10.06 -0.73 -4.63
C GLY A 112 -8.68 -1.18 -4.15
N SER A 113 -8.58 -1.44 -2.86
CA SER A 113 -7.40 -2.00 -2.23
C SER A 113 -7.80 -2.94 -1.11
N TRP A 114 -7.02 -3.99 -0.89
CA TRP A 114 -7.09 -4.74 0.35
C TRP A 114 -5.69 -5.13 0.80
N LEU A 115 -5.53 -5.23 2.11
CA LEU A 115 -4.29 -5.53 2.78
C LEU A 115 -4.61 -6.37 4.02
N ALA A 116 -3.85 -7.43 4.24
CA ALA A 116 -3.87 -8.23 5.44
C ALA A 116 -2.44 -8.39 5.97
N GLY A 117 -2.26 -8.30 7.27
CA GLY A 117 -0.97 -8.42 7.93
C GLY A 117 -1.06 -9.22 9.21
N ALA A 118 -0.01 -9.96 9.52
CA ALA A 118 0.22 -10.56 10.82
C ALA A 118 1.55 -10.02 11.35
N HIS A 119 1.52 -9.42 12.53
CA HIS A 119 2.68 -8.84 13.20
C HIS A 119 2.86 -9.52 14.56
N PHE A 120 4.11 -9.79 14.91
CA PHE A 120 4.47 -10.34 16.21
C PHE A 120 5.49 -9.40 16.83
N TYR A 121 5.28 -9.02 18.09
CA TYR A 121 6.14 -8.13 18.84
C TYR A 121 6.70 -8.85 20.06
N SER A 122 8.00 -8.74 20.25
CA SER A 122 8.68 -9.26 21.43
C SER A 122 9.67 -8.23 22.00
N PRO A 123 9.91 -8.23 23.33
CA PRO A 123 11.05 -7.52 23.89
C PRO A 123 12.37 -8.14 23.42
N LEU A 124 13.48 -7.40 23.57
CA LEU A 124 14.81 -7.92 23.25
C LEU A 124 15.16 -9.12 24.17
N PRO A 125 15.59 -10.27 23.61
CA PRO A 125 15.85 -11.49 24.37
C PRO A 125 17.09 -11.41 25.29
N LEU A 126 18.03 -10.50 25.02
CA LEU A 126 19.34 -10.46 25.70
C LEU A 126 19.42 -9.42 26.84
N TRP A 127 18.52 -8.43 26.87
CA TRP A 127 18.45 -7.39 27.91
C TRP A 127 17.04 -7.35 28.48
N GLY A 128 16.74 -8.38 29.27
CA GLY A 128 15.42 -8.66 29.81
C GLY A 128 14.72 -7.46 30.43
N ALA A 129 13.39 -7.44 30.25
CA ALA A 129 12.29 -7.15 31.18
C ALA A 129 12.50 -6.32 32.47
N ALA A 130 13.55 -5.51 32.58
CA ALA A 130 13.69 -4.52 33.63
C ALA A 130 12.82 -3.32 33.23
N GLN A 131 11.81 -3.02 34.04
CA GLN A 131 10.81 -1.98 33.80
C GLN A 131 11.39 -0.57 33.59
N ASP A 132 12.68 -0.36 33.90
CA ASP A 132 13.41 0.92 33.75
C ASP A 132 14.72 0.83 32.93
N SER A 133 14.95 -0.25 32.19
CA SER A 133 16.15 -0.35 31.33
C SER A 133 15.94 0.30 29.96
N MET A 134 17.02 0.79 29.33
CA MET A 134 17.03 1.27 27.94
C MET A 134 16.47 0.23 26.95
N GLY A 135 16.48 -1.05 27.31
CA GLY A 135 15.85 -2.13 26.54
C GLY A 135 14.33 -2.00 26.36
N SER A 136 13.64 -1.24 27.22
CA SER A 136 12.19 -0.96 27.09
C SER A 136 11.86 -0.09 25.87
N LEU A 137 12.84 0.64 25.34
CA LEU A 137 12.70 1.51 24.17
C LEU A 137 12.70 0.70 22.86
N PHE A 138 13.30 -0.49 22.88
CA PHE A 138 13.48 -1.35 21.73
C PHE A 138 12.47 -2.49 21.74
N ARG A 139 11.81 -2.72 20.60
CA ARG A 139 10.96 -3.90 20.38
C ARG A 139 11.37 -4.57 19.09
N LEU A 140 11.53 -5.89 19.16
CA LEU A 140 11.63 -6.69 17.96
C LEU A 140 10.23 -6.91 17.41
N HIS A 141 10.12 -6.91 16.09
CA HIS A 141 8.91 -7.40 15.43
C HIS A 141 9.24 -8.30 14.24
N ALA A 142 8.36 -9.25 14.01
CA ALA A 142 8.30 -10.01 12.77
C ALA A 142 6.95 -9.73 12.12
N PHE A 143 6.90 -9.71 10.79
CA PHE A 143 5.69 -9.42 10.06
C PHE A 143 5.58 -10.26 8.79
N ALA A 144 4.35 -10.63 8.48
CA ALA A 144 3.94 -11.23 7.23
C ALA A 144 2.77 -10.42 6.70
N MET A 145 2.86 -9.91 5.47
CA MET A 145 1.85 -9.05 4.87
C MET A 145 1.46 -9.57 3.49
N THR A 146 0.20 -9.41 3.14
CA THR A 146 -0.32 -9.63 1.79
C THR A 146 -1.34 -8.59 1.41
N GLY A 147 -1.38 -8.19 0.15
CA GLY A 147 -2.34 -7.22 -0.31
C GLY A 147 -2.38 -7.12 -1.83
N SER A 148 -3.43 -6.50 -2.35
CA SER A 148 -3.59 -6.22 -3.76
C SER A 148 -4.36 -4.93 -3.96
N LEU A 149 -3.99 -4.22 -5.03
CA LEU A 149 -4.87 -3.24 -5.65
C LEU A 149 -5.84 -3.94 -6.59
N VAL A 150 -7.04 -3.37 -6.74
CA VAL A 150 -8.13 -3.87 -7.59
C VAL A 150 -8.61 -2.71 -8.47
N SER A 151 -8.53 -2.89 -9.80
CA SER A 151 -8.76 -1.80 -10.76
C SER A 151 -10.17 -1.20 -10.67
N ASP A 152 -11.23 -2.02 -10.73
CA ASP A 152 -12.61 -1.56 -10.53
C ASP A 152 -13.47 -2.66 -9.88
N PRO A 153 -13.56 -2.68 -8.53
CA PRO A 153 -14.32 -3.68 -7.80
C PRO A 153 -15.84 -3.59 -8.03
N VAL A 154 -16.38 -2.39 -8.29
CA VAL A 154 -17.83 -2.22 -8.49
C VAL A 154 -18.24 -2.67 -9.88
N ALA A 155 -17.44 -2.36 -10.90
CA ALA A 155 -17.68 -2.88 -12.25
C ALA A 155 -17.56 -4.42 -12.27
N ALA A 156 -16.57 -4.99 -11.59
CA ALA A 156 -16.43 -6.43 -11.45
C ALA A 156 -17.67 -7.08 -10.80
N ALA A 157 -18.18 -6.50 -9.70
CA ALA A 157 -19.39 -6.98 -9.04
C ALA A 157 -20.65 -6.84 -9.93
N LYS A 158 -20.84 -5.69 -10.59
CA LYS A 158 -21.96 -5.47 -11.54
C LYS A 158 -21.91 -6.45 -12.71
N ARG A 159 -20.72 -6.76 -13.20
CA ARG A 159 -20.51 -7.76 -14.27
C ARG A 159 -20.87 -9.16 -13.81
N ALA A 160 -20.42 -9.57 -12.62
CA ALA A 160 -20.79 -10.86 -12.05
C ALA A 160 -22.31 -11.00 -11.88
N LEU A 161 -22.96 -9.95 -11.38
CA LEU A 161 -24.40 -9.88 -11.16
C LEU A 161 -25.19 -9.95 -12.48
N SER A 162 -24.82 -9.13 -13.47
CA SER A 162 -25.51 -9.08 -14.77
C SER A 162 -25.42 -10.39 -15.56
N LEU A 163 -24.35 -11.16 -15.38
CA LEU A 163 -24.17 -12.47 -16.01
C LEU A 163 -24.73 -13.62 -15.15
N GLY A 164 -25.19 -13.37 -13.92
CA GLY A 164 -25.61 -14.42 -12.98
C GLY A 164 -24.47 -15.34 -12.54
N GLN A 165 -23.21 -14.93 -12.70
CA GLN A 165 -22.01 -15.75 -12.50
C GLN A 165 -21.23 -15.32 -11.25
N TYR A 166 -21.85 -15.41 -10.07
CA TYR A 166 -21.23 -15.02 -8.80
C TYR A 166 -19.94 -15.79 -8.49
N ASN A 167 -19.86 -17.06 -8.91
CA ASN A 167 -18.68 -17.90 -8.70
C ASN A 167 -17.44 -17.36 -9.43
N ARG A 168 -17.61 -16.51 -10.45
CA ARG A 168 -16.52 -15.90 -11.23
C ARG A 168 -16.16 -14.50 -10.74
N LEU A 169 -16.73 -14.03 -9.63
CA LEU A 169 -16.42 -12.71 -9.08
C LEU A 169 -14.92 -12.51 -8.84
N MET A 170 -14.24 -13.54 -8.31
CA MET A 170 -12.79 -13.47 -8.07
C MET A 170 -11.98 -13.35 -9.37
N GLU A 171 -12.46 -13.94 -10.46
CA GLU A 171 -11.89 -13.80 -11.81
C GLU A 171 -12.09 -12.37 -12.32
N PHE A 172 -13.28 -11.78 -12.14
CA PHE A 172 -13.56 -10.41 -12.56
C PHE A 172 -12.83 -9.34 -11.74
N LEU A 173 -12.53 -9.62 -10.46
CA LEU A 173 -11.75 -8.73 -9.61
C LEU A 173 -10.25 -8.74 -9.97
N ASP A 174 -9.78 -9.74 -10.72
CA ASP A 174 -8.36 -9.94 -11.10
C ASP A 174 -7.41 -9.72 -9.89
N ILE A 175 -7.74 -10.35 -8.76
CA ILE A 175 -7.00 -10.16 -7.51
C ILE A 175 -5.62 -10.77 -7.67
N ARG A 176 -4.61 -9.93 -7.46
CA ARG A 176 -3.20 -10.22 -7.73
C ARG A 176 -2.37 -9.97 -6.46
N PRO A 177 -2.44 -10.89 -5.47
CA PRO A 177 -1.86 -10.66 -4.16
C PRO A 177 -0.33 -10.64 -4.21
N ARG A 178 0.26 -9.66 -3.54
CA ARG A 178 1.68 -9.62 -3.22
C ARG A 178 1.88 -10.16 -1.81
N TYR A 179 3.06 -10.72 -1.54
CA TYR A 179 3.40 -11.29 -0.24
C TYR A 179 4.75 -10.75 0.20
N VAL A 180 4.85 -10.38 1.47
CA VAL A 180 6.08 -9.86 2.07
C VAL A 180 6.25 -10.50 3.43
N LEU A 181 7.46 -11.02 3.67
CA LEU A 181 7.90 -11.43 5.00
C LEU A 181 8.98 -10.47 5.45
N GLY A 182 9.08 -10.22 6.74
CA GLY A 182 10.15 -9.41 7.26
C GLY A 182 10.23 -9.41 8.76
N ALA A 183 11.29 -8.79 9.25
CA ALA A 183 11.51 -8.57 10.65
C ALA A 183 12.20 -7.23 10.84
N GLY A 184 12.20 -6.72 12.06
CA GLY A 184 12.75 -5.41 12.31
C GLY A 184 12.85 -5.04 13.77
N LEU A 185 13.28 -3.81 13.98
CA LEU A 185 13.47 -3.19 15.26
C LEU A 185 12.66 -1.89 15.31
N ILE A 186 11.85 -1.75 16.35
CA ILE A 186 11.12 -0.53 16.64
C ILE A 186 11.82 0.15 17.82
N LEU A 187 12.18 1.41 17.64
CA LEU A 187 12.70 2.28 18.68
C LEU A 187 11.68 3.40 18.96
N ARG A 188 11.27 3.53 20.22
CA ARG A 188 10.33 4.57 20.66
C ARG A 188 11.06 5.63 21.48
N PHE A 189 10.98 6.88 21.06
CA PHE A 189 11.51 8.03 21.81
C PHE A 189 10.38 8.79 22.48
N ALA A 190 10.32 8.74 23.82
CA ALA A 190 9.49 9.60 24.67
C ALA A 190 8.05 9.82 24.15
N GLN A 191 7.41 8.76 23.64
CA GLN A 191 6.05 8.74 23.08
C GLN A 191 5.79 9.60 21.81
N MET A 192 6.70 10.49 21.41
CA MET A 192 6.49 11.41 20.28
C MET A 192 6.94 10.83 18.93
N ALA A 193 8.00 10.03 18.93
CA ALA A 193 8.58 9.47 17.71
C ALA A 193 8.79 7.96 17.79
N ARG A 194 8.48 7.29 16.67
CA ARG A 194 8.67 5.87 16.43
C ARG A 194 9.58 5.71 15.23
N LEU A 195 10.77 5.18 15.44
CA LEU A 195 11.68 4.76 14.38
C LEU A 195 11.51 3.26 14.16
N GLU A 196 11.30 2.84 12.93
CA GLU A 196 11.21 1.43 12.53
C GLU A 196 12.29 1.09 11.52
N LEU A 197 13.21 0.21 11.89
CA LEU A 197 14.12 -0.40 10.94
C LEU A 197 13.58 -1.77 10.56
N ASN A 198 13.21 -1.95 9.30
CA ASN A 198 12.62 -3.18 8.77
C ASN A 198 13.56 -3.81 7.75
N TYR A 199 13.71 -5.12 7.79
CA TYR A 199 14.32 -5.92 6.74
C TYR A 199 13.21 -6.71 6.04
N CYS A 200 12.98 -6.41 4.76
CA CYS A 200 11.81 -6.84 4.00
C CYS A 200 12.21 -7.79 2.88
N LEU A 201 11.52 -8.93 2.80
CA LEU A 201 11.67 -9.97 1.79
C LEU A 201 10.35 -10.08 1.01
N PRO A 202 10.17 -9.30 -0.07
CA PRO A 202 9.02 -9.44 -0.95
C PRO A 202 9.11 -10.78 -1.70
N MET A 203 8.17 -11.67 -1.44
CA MET A 203 8.13 -13.01 -2.03
C MET A 203 7.37 -13.06 -3.36
N SER A 204 6.48 -12.10 -3.59
CA SER A 204 5.69 -11.99 -4.82
C SER A 204 5.63 -10.54 -5.27
N SER A 205 5.88 -10.32 -6.57
CA SER A 205 5.83 -9.02 -7.24
C SER A 205 5.34 -9.18 -8.67
N GLN A 206 4.90 -8.08 -9.28
CA GLN A 206 4.37 -8.04 -10.64
C GLN A 206 5.09 -7.01 -11.51
N PRO A 207 5.00 -7.13 -12.84
CA PRO A 207 5.48 -6.08 -13.75
C PRO A 207 4.81 -4.73 -13.41
N GLY A 208 5.63 -3.71 -13.14
CA GLY A 208 5.17 -2.39 -12.70
C GLY A 208 5.26 -2.16 -11.19
N ASP A 209 5.48 -3.20 -10.38
CA ASP A 209 5.70 -3.02 -8.95
C ASP A 209 7.08 -2.40 -8.69
N GLY A 210 7.10 -1.30 -7.93
CA GLY A 210 8.31 -0.70 -7.38
C GLY A 210 8.81 -1.46 -6.16
N VAL A 211 9.38 -2.65 -6.36
CA VAL A 211 9.90 -3.51 -5.28
C VAL A 211 11.11 -2.86 -4.60
N GLN A 212 11.20 -2.97 -3.27
CA GLN A 212 12.34 -2.54 -2.47
C GLN A 212 12.68 -3.62 -1.44
N SER A 213 13.48 -4.61 -1.85
CA SER A 213 13.99 -5.66 -0.96
C SER A 213 15.11 -5.14 -0.04
N GLY A 214 15.18 -5.66 1.18
CA GLY A 214 16.22 -5.33 2.15
C GLY A 214 15.77 -4.30 3.18
N PHE A 215 16.66 -3.37 3.54
CA PHE A 215 16.39 -2.42 4.62
C PHE A 215 15.44 -1.30 4.21
N GLN A 216 14.45 -1.04 5.06
CA GLN A 216 13.54 0.09 4.99
C GLN A 216 13.48 0.78 6.35
N LEU A 217 13.55 2.11 6.34
CA LEU A 217 13.44 2.94 7.53
C LEU A 217 12.08 3.65 7.50
N GLY A 218 11.26 3.40 8.52
CA GLY A 218 10.01 4.08 8.77
C GLY A 218 10.16 5.06 9.93
N ILE A 219 9.63 6.28 9.76
CA ILE A 219 9.56 7.27 10.83
C ILE A 219 8.09 7.62 11.02
N GLY A 220 7.54 7.25 12.18
CA GLY A 220 6.21 7.66 12.62
C GLY A 220 6.34 8.77 13.66
N VAL A 221 5.83 9.95 13.35
CA VAL A 221 5.73 11.07 14.29
C VAL A 221 4.27 11.20 14.70
N SER A 222 4.01 11.19 16.00
CA SER A 222 2.69 11.50 16.54
C SER A 222 2.75 12.91 17.10
N TYR A 223 2.06 13.85 16.46
CA TYR A 223 1.81 15.16 17.05
C TYR A 223 0.71 14.98 18.09
N MET A 224 1.05 15.19 19.37
CA MET A 224 0.08 15.27 20.46
C MET A 224 -0.79 16.53 20.32
#